data_AF-A0AAU4GNN3-F1
#
_entry.id   AF-A0AAU4GNN3-F1
#
_cell.length_a   1.000
_cell.length_b   1.000
_cell.length_c   1.000
_cell.angle_alpha   90.00
_cell.angle_beta   90.00
_cell.angle_gamma   90.00
#
_symmetry.space_group_name_H-M   'P 1'
#
loop_
_entity.id
_entity.type
_entity.pdbx_description
1 polymer ?
#
loop_
_entity_poly.entity_id
_entity_poly.type
_entity_poly.pdbx_seq_one_letter_code
_entity_poly.pdbx_strand_id
1 'polypeptide(L)'
;MTARWSPERVVGLAPDPASAKAGRGQAAPAKWSSTGASGRAVWGACQGSGKKPYQAAVELAGPAFRCTCPSRKFPCKHALGLLLLWSSGQVPETPDEAGWVRDWLEERASRATRAEKRPDAPKDLEAAAKRAQDRMARVTAGAAELRGWLTDRVGAGFAGFERGGAEELRGVAARMIDAQATGLAGGLRQAAGLVGRGRDWPGDLLAELSLLYLLAGAVTRLDELPPGLAETVRTRLGFAASTAQVLESGERVADQWLVTGAVDEELDALRTRHTWLRGRHSGRPALVLSFAPPGRPLDSSLPPGHIVPGELVFYPGSVPLRALVADHTEPVTSPVPRGDTVAEALASYAEALAADPWLDRWPVLLADLTPATHPDGWALSDVDGAALPLTPATDPWRLLALAAEHPVTLAAEWTPAGLRPLTCWHPNGAVRL
;
A
#
# COMPACT_ATOMS: atom_id res chain seq x y z
N MET A 1 -22.06 13.92 -22.17
CA MET A 1 -22.43 12.50 -22.31
C MET A 1 -21.25 11.67 -21.84
N THR A 2 -21.41 10.88 -20.78
CA THR A 2 -20.34 10.01 -20.28
C THR A 2 -20.16 8.85 -21.26
N ALA A 3 -18.93 8.57 -21.68
CA ALA A 3 -18.66 7.46 -22.60
C ALA A 3 -19.02 6.12 -21.93
N ARG A 4 -19.79 5.29 -22.64
CA ARG A 4 -20.14 3.94 -22.17
C ARG A 4 -18.88 3.11 -22.01
N TRP A 5 -18.81 2.31 -20.94
CA TRP A 5 -17.68 1.41 -20.73
C TRP A 5 -17.71 0.27 -21.74
N SER A 6 -16.53 -0.22 -22.16
CA SER A 6 -16.44 -1.40 -23.01
C SER A 6 -16.83 -2.68 -22.25
N PRO A 7 -17.37 -3.72 -22.91
CA PRO A 7 -17.67 -4.99 -22.27
C PRO A 7 -16.44 -5.61 -21.58
N GLU A 8 -15.25 -5.42 -22.16
CA GLU A 8 -13.97 -5.89 -21.62
C GLU A 8 -13.66 -5.21 -20.29
N ARG A 9 -13.84 -3.88 -20.22
CA ARG A 9 -13.69 -3.12 -18.97
C ARG A 9 -14.65 -3.64 -17.89
N VAL A 10 -15.90 -3.92 -18.25
CA VAL A 10 -16.90 -4.44 -17.30
C VAL A 10 -16.53 -5.84 -16.80
N VAL A 11 -16.05 -6.71 -17.69
CA VAL A 11 -15.58 -8.06 -17.32
C VAL A 11 -14.35 -7.99 -16.41
N GLY A 12 -13.43 -7.05 -16.65
CA GLY A 12 -12.26 -6.82 -15.81
C GLY A 12 -12.58 -6.42 -14.36
N LEU A 13 -13.80 -5.93 -14.10
CA LEU A 13 -14.27 -5.63 -12.74
C LEU A 13 -14.74 -6.87 -11.97
N ALA A 14 -14.88 -8.04 -12.61
CA ALA A 14 -15.41 -9.23 -11.96
C ALA A 14 -14.43 -9.77 -10.92
N PRO A 15 -14.90 -10.13 -9.70
CA PRO A 15 -14.01 -10.62 -8.64
C PRO A 15 -13.41 -12.00 -8.93
N ASP A 16 -14.02 -12.77 -9.84
CA ASP A 16 -13.51 -14.05 -10.34
C ASP A 16 -14.16 -14.42 -11.69
N PRO A 17 -13.59 -15.38 -12.45
CA PRO A 17 -14.15 -15.81 -13.74
C PRO A 17 -15.60 -16.35 -13.66
N ALA A 18 -15.97 -16.98 -12.54
CA ALA A 18 -17.33 -17.48 -12.33
C ALA A 18 -18.35 -16.34 -12.21
N SER A 19 -17.96 -15.24 -11.56
CA SER A 19 -18.77 -14.01 -11.42
C SER A 19 -18.88 -13.26 -12.74
N ALA A 20 -17.81 -13.22 -13.55
CA ALA A 20 -17.87 -12.70 -14.91
C ALA A 20 -18.85 -13.50 -15.78
N LYS A 21 -18.77 -14.84 -15.77
CA LYS A 21 -19.69 -15.73 -16.48
C LYS A 21 -21.13 -15.54 -16.01
N ALA A 22 -21.35 -15.50 -14.70
CA ALA A 22 -22.68 -15.29 -14.12
C ALA A 22 -23.24 -13.89 -14.45
N GLY A 23 -22.40 -12.86 -14.48
CA GLY A 23 -22.75 -11.50 -14.85
C GLY A 23 -23.19 -11.36 -16.30
N ARG A 24 -22.45 -11.98 -17.24
CA ARG A 24 -22.87 -12.12 -18.65
C ARG A 24 -24.26 -12.76 -18.76
N GLY A 25 -24.52 -13.80 -17.96
CA GLY A 25 -25.83 -14.44 -17.91
C GLY A 25 -26.97 -13.55 -17.37
N GLN A 26 -26.68 -12.43 -16.68
CA GLN A 26 -27.67 -11.45 -16.24
C GLN A 26 -27.85 -10.29 -17.24
N ALA A 27 -27.00 -10.14 -18.25
CA ALA A 27 -27.06 -9.05 -19.22
C ALA A 27 -28.13 -9.29 -20.32
N ALA A 28 -29.38 -9.50 -19.91
CA ALA A 28 -30.51 -9.74 -20.81
C ALA A 28 -31.66 -8.78 -20.47
N PRO A 29 -32.14 -7.93 -21.39
CA PRO A 29 -33.14 -6.89 -21.10
C PRO A 29 -34.39 -7.42 -20.37
N ALA A 30 -34.88 -8.61 -20.74
CA ALA A 30 -36.07 -9.23 -20.14
C ALA A 30 -35.94 -9.54 -18.63
N LYS A 31 -34.72 -9.56 -18.08
CA LYS A 31 -34.47 -9.79 -16.64
C LYS A 31 -34.50 -8.51 -15.82
N TRP A 32 -34.56 -7.36 -16.48
CA TRP A 32 -34.43 -6.06 -15.85
C TRP A 32 -35.68 -5.22 -16.01
N SER A 33 -36.02 -4.49 -14.95
CA SER A 33 -37.06 -3.47 -14.96
C SER A 33 -36.53 -2.20 -14.29
N SER A 34 -37.23 -1.09 -14.49
CA SER A 34 -36.88 0.21 -13.89
C SER A 34 -35.41 0.60 -14.12
N THR A 35 -34.89 0.31 -15.30
CA THR A 35 -33.52 0.63 -15.70
C THR A 35 -33.39 2.10 -16.06
N GLY A 36 -32.25 2.69 -15.74
CA GLY A 36 -31.91 4.05 -16.13
C GLY A 36 -30.42 4.31 -15.98
N ALA A 37 -29.92 5.30 -16.72
CA ALA A 37 -28.57 5.80 -16.63
C ALA A 37 -28.59 7.33 -16.62
N SER A 38 -27.70 7.91 -15.81
CA SER A 38 -27.38 9.33 -15.77
C SER A 38 -25.89 9.51 -16.04
N GLY A 39 -25.42 10.75 -16.10
CA GLY A 39 -23.98 11.02 -16.19
C GLY A 39 -23.17 10.48 -15.00
N ARG A 40 -23.82 10.24 -13.85
CA ARG A 40 -23.20 9.83 -12.58
C ARG A 40 -23.34 8.33 -12.28
N ALA A 41 -24.44 7.70 -12.70
CA ALA A 41 -24.72 6.32 -12.31
C ALA A 41 -25.60 5.56 -13.32
N VAL A 42 -25.56 4.23 -13.21
CA VAL A 42 -26.44 3.30 -13.92
C VAL A 42 -27.21 2.48 -12.88
N TRP A 43 -28.50 2.27 -13.05
CA TRP A 43 -29.33 1.51 -12.11
C TRP A 43 -30.36 0.62 -12.80
N GLY A 44 -30.89 -0.35 -12.06
CA GLY A 44 -31.98 -1.21 -12.50
C GLY A 44 -32.40 -2.22 -11.44
N ALA A 45 -33.54 -2.85 -11.67
CA ALA A 45 -34.09 -3.91 -10.82
C ALA A 45 -34.04 -5.24 -11.56
N CYS A 46 -33.21 -6.18 -11.08
CA CYS A 46 -33.04 -7.50 -11.69
C CYS A 46 -33.99 -8.51 -11.03
N GLN A 47 -34.79 -9.21 -11.82
CA GLN A 47 -35.64 -10.28 -11.32
C GLN A 47 -34.76 -11.47 -10.86
N GLY A 48 -34.81 -11.74 -9.55
CA GLY A 48 -34.12 -12.86 -8.92
C GLY A 48 -35.06 -14.02 -8.57
N SER A 49 -34.57 -14.95 -7.75
CA SER A 49 -35.33 -16.09 -7.23
C SER A 49 -36.36 -15.70 -6.15
N GLY A 50 -36.37 -14.44 -5.67
CA GLY A 50 -37.29 -13.93 -4.66
C GLY A 50 -38.47 -13.14 -5.25
N LYS A 51 -39.48 -12.87 -4.41
CA LYS A 51 -40.67 -12.09 -4.79
C LYS A 51 -40.37 -10.62 -5.13
N LYS A 52 -39.29 -10.05 -4.57
CA LYS A 52 -38.86 -8.67 -4.84
C LYS A 52 -37.62 -8.69 -5.75
N PRO A 53 -37.60 -7.94 -6.87
CA PRO A 53 -36.39 -7.77 -7.68
C PRO A 53 -35.23 -7.20 -6.87
N TYR A 54 -34.00 -7.59 -7.20
CA TYR A 54 -32.80 -7.01 -6.62
C TYR A 54 -32.49 -5.68 -7.29
N GLN A 55 -32.44 -4.61 -6.51
CA GLN A 55 -32.04 -3.29 -7.00
C GLN A 55 -30.52 -3.25 -7.08
N ALA A 56 -29.98 -2.86 -8.23
CA ALA A 56 -28.56 -2.70 -8.48
C ALA A 56 -28.29 -1.28 -9.02
N ALA A 57 -27.26 -0.63 -8.50
CA ALA A 57 -26.78 0.66 -8.98
C ALA A 57 -25.24 0.68 -9.01
N VAL A 58 -24.69 1.41 -9.98
CA VAL A 58 -23.26 1.58 -10.19
C VAL A 58 -22.94 3.05 -10.43
N GLU A 59 -22.01 3.61 -9.67
CA GLU A 59 -21.47 4.96 -9.87
C GLU A 59 -20.35 4.93 -10.94
N LEU A 60 -20.36 5.87 -11.88
CA LEU A 60 -19.51 5.84 -13.08
C LEU A 60 -18.15 6.57 -12.92
N ALA A 61 -18.02 7.51 -11.97
CA ALA A 61 -16.80 8.31 -11.79
C ALA A 61 -15.67 7.54 -11.06
N GLY A 62 -16.03 6.62 -10.18
CA GLY A 62 -15.13 5.69 -9.51
C GLY A 62 -15.96 4.48 -9.12
N PRO A 63 -15.85 3.32 -9.81
CA PRO A 63 -16.87 2.28 -9.78
C PRO A 63 -17.25 1.88 -8.36
N ALA A 64 -18.41 2.35 -7.91
CA ALA A 64 -18.99 1.90 -6.65
C ALA A 64 -20.26 1.14 -6.96
N PHE A 65 -20.45 0.02 -6.27
CA PHE A 65 -21.51 -0.92 -6.59
C PHE A 65 -22.42 -1.06 -5.39
N ARG A 66 -23.72 -0.91 -5.61
CA ARG A 66 -24.76 -1.24 -4.64
C ARG A 66 -25.67 -2.29 -5.26
N CYS A 67 -25.92 -3.37 -4.54
CA CYS A 67 -26.95 -4.33 -4.92
C CYS A 67 -27.62 -4.89 -3.67
N THR A 68 -28.94 -5.08 -3.71
CA THR A 68 -29.71 -5.66 -2.59
C THR A 68 -29.68 -7.19 -2.55
N CYS A 69 -28.86 -7.85 -3.38
CA CYS A 69 -28.74 -9.31 -3.38
C CYS A 69 -27.85 -9.82 -2.23
N PRO A 70 -28.06 -11.05 -1.74
CA PRO A 70 -27.31 -11.61 -0.60
C PRO A 70 -25.88 -12.05 -0.95
N SER A 71 -25.35 -11.67 -2.12
CA SER A 71 -24.03 -12.10 -2.56
C SER A 71 -22.94 -11.40 -1.74
N ARG A 72 -21.92 -12.16 -1.34
CA ARG A 72 -20.70 -11.62 -0.71
C ARG A 72 -19.62 -11.21 -1.72
N LYS A 73 -19.88 -11.38 -3.02
CA LYS A 73 -18.95 -11.03 -4.11
C LYS A 73 -19.35 -9.66 -4.68
N PHE A 74 -18.41 -8.72 -4.70
CA PHE A 74 -18.63 -7.35 -5.17
C PHE A 74 -17.55 -6.95 -6.18
N PRO A 75 -17.92 -6.50 -7.40
CA PRO A 75 -19.26 -6.43 -7.98
C PRO A 75 -19.95 -7.79 -8.06
N CYS A 76 -21.23 -7.85 -7.70
CA CYS A 76 -22.01 -9.08 -7.83
C CYS A 76 -22.44 -9.29 -9.29
N LYS A 77 -22.93 -10.49 -9.61
CA LYS A 77 -23.43 -10.81 -10.96
C LYS A 77 -24.50 -9.83 -11.48
N HIS A 78 -25.31 -9.22 -10.61
CA HIS A 78 -26.32 -8.25 -11.04
C HIS A 78 -25.67 -6.90 -11.40
N ALA A 79 -24.72 -6.41 -10.60
CA ALA A 79 -24.00 -5.18 -10.93
C ALA A 79 -23.20 -5.32 -12.25
N LEU A 80 -22.54 -6.47 -12.45
CA LEU A 80 -21.86 -6.79 -13.71
C LEU A 80 -22.85 -6.89 -14.88
N GLY A 81 -23.98 -7.59 -14.69
CA GLY A 81 -25.02 -7.71 -15.71
C GLY A 81 -25.63 -6.38 -16.12
N LEU A 82 -25.86 -5.48 -15.16
CA LEU A 82 -26.36 -4.13 -15.40
C LEU A 82 -25.39 -3.29 -16.23
N LEU A 83 -24.10 -3.34 -15.88
CA LEU A 83 -23.06 -2.63 -16.62
C LEU A 83 -22.89 -3.17 -18.04
N LEU A 84 -22.96 -4.49 -18.24
CA LEU A 84 -22.92 -5.09 -19.57
C LEU A 84 -24.16 -4.69 -20.40
N LEU A 85 -25.34 -4.60 -19.76
CA LEU A 85 -26.56 -4.13 -20.40
C LEU A 85 -26.45 -2.65 -20.82
N TRP A 86 -25.87 -1.81 -19.97
CA TRP A 86 -25.61 -0.40 -20.28
C TRP A 86 -24.53 -0.23 -21.37
N SER A 87 -23.45 -1.02 -21.29
CA SER A 87 -22.37 -1.07 -22.28
C SER A 87 -22.88 -1.39 -23.69
N SER A 88 -23.83 -2.33 -23.80
CA SER A 88 -24.52 -2.68 -25.05
C SER A 88 -25.64 -1.71 -25.47
N GLY A 89 -25.82 -0.62 -24.72
CA GLY A 89 -26.77 0.44 -25.03
C GLY A 89 -28.23 0.12 -24.79
N GLN A 90 -28.51 -0.91 -23.99
CA GLN A 90 -29.86 -1.40 -23.69
C GLN A 90 -30.46 -0.78 -22.42
N VAL A 91 -29.75 0.15 -21.76
CA VAL A 91 -30.25 0.92 -20.62
C VAL A 91 -30.57 2.35 -21.10
N PRO A 92 -31.80 2.86 -20.86
CA PRO A 92 -32.18 4.20 -21.30
C PRO A 92 -31.45 5.26 -20.47
N GLU A 93 -31.04 6.34 -21.14
CA GLU A 93 -30.50 7.53 -20.47
C GLU A 93 -31.67 8.41 -19.99
N THR A 94 -31.58 8.91 -18.76
CA THR A 94 -32.58 9.79 -18.14
C THR A 94 -31.88 10.89 -17.34
N PRO A 95 -32.37 12.14 -17.41
CA PRO A 95 -31.81 13.23 -16.61
C PRO A 95 -32.07 13.05 -15.12
N ASP A 96 -33.18 12.40 -14.75
CA ASP A 96 -33.59 12.19 -13.37
C ASP A 96 -33.18 10.81 -12.85
N GLU A 97 -32.37 10.81 -11.79
CA GLU A 97 -32.03 9.62 -11.03
C GLU A 97 -33.21 9.17 -10.16
N ALA A 98 -33.44 7.85 -10.08
CA ALA A 98 -34.41 7.27 -9.16
C ALA A 98 -34.07 7.65 -7.71
N GLY A 99 -35.07 7.93 -6.87
CA GLY A 99 -34.88 8.47 -5.51
C GLY A 99 -33.86 7.69 -4.68
N TRP A 100 -33.95 6.36 -4.64
CA TRP A 100 -33.02 5.52 -3.89
C TRP A 100 -31.56 5.53 -4.42
N VAL A 101 -31.37 5.85 -5.71
CA VAL A 101 -30.05 6.02 -6.33
C VAL A 101 -29.48 7.37 -5.94
N ARG A 102 -30.30 8.42 -6.00
CA ARG A 102 -29.95 9.77 -5.57
C ARG A 102 -29.55 9.79 -4.10
N ASP A 103 -30.38 9.22 -3.22
CA ASP A 103 -30.10 9.12 -1.78
C ASP A 103 -28.78 8.38 -1.54
N TRP A 104 -28.52 7.29 -2.28
CA TRP A 104 -27.29 6.54 -2.17
C TRP A 104 -26.06 7.33 -2.65
N LEU A 105 -26.17 8.06 -3.75
CA LEU A 105 -25.10 8.91 -4.28
C LEU A 105 -24.82 10.10 -3.34
N GLU A 106 -25.86 10.69 -2.75
CA GLU A 106 -25.74 11.77 -1.76
C GLU A 106 -25.16 11.27 -0.44
N GLU A 107 -25.54 10.08 0.03
CA GLU A 107 -24.92 9.43 1.19
C GLU A 107 -23.43 9.16 0.92
N ARG A 108 -23.08 8.77 -0.30
CA ARG A 108 -21.67 8.58 -0.69
C ARG A 108 -20.91 9.90 -0.79
N ALA A 109 -21.48 10.92 -1.41
CA ALA A 109 -20.88 12.25 -1.50
C ALA A 109 -20.72 12.88 -0.10
N SER A 110 -21.70 12.71 0.79
CA SER A 110 -21.60 13.17 2.18
C SER A 110 -20.58 12.36 3.01
N ARG A 111 -20.42 11.05 2.76
CA ARG A 111 -19.34 10.26 3.37
C ARG A 111 -17.95 10.62 2.82
N ALA A 112 -17.83 10.89 1.52
CA ALA A 112 -16.59 11.37 0.89
C ALA A 112 -16.20 12.74 1.47
N THR A 113 -17.15 13.68 1.49
CA THR A 113 -16.95 15.00 2.10
C THR A 113 -16.80 14.95 3.62
N ARG A 114 -17.31 13.94 4.35
CA ARG A 114 -17.06 13.75 5.80
C ARG A 114 -15.73 13.06 6.08
N ALA A 115 -15.22 12.26 5.15
CA ALA A 115 -13.87 11.74 5.17
C ALA A 115 -12.84 12.85 4.86
N GLU A 116 -13.19 13.80 3.98
CA GLU A 116 -12.44 15.04 3.74
C GLU A 116 -12.63 16.07 4.88
N LYS A 117 -13.82 16.16 5.47
CA LYS A 117 -14.17 16.99 6.64
C LYS A 117 -14.06 16.23 7.95
N ARG A 118 -12.98 15.49 8.14
CA ARG A 118 -12.46 15.37 9.51
C ARG A 118 -11.99 16.79 9.87
N PRO A 119 -12.50 17.43 10.93
CA PRO A 119 -12.16 18.82 11.19
C PRO A 119 -10.71 18.92 11.66
N ASP A 120 -9.77 19.14 10.73
CA ASP A 120 -8.41 19.61 11.02
C ASP A 120 -8.38 21.13 10.93
N ALA A 121 -9.11 21.76 11.84
CA ALA A 121 -8.71 23.06 12.36
C ALA A 121 -9.07 23.02 13.85
N PRO A 122 -8.09 22.89 14.75
CA PRO A 122 -8.34 23.19 16.14
C PRO A 122 -8.94 24.59 16.20
N LYS A 123 -10.13 24.74 16.80
CA LYS A 123 -10.70 26.07 17.11
C LYS A 123 -9.79 26.92 18.01
N ASP A 124 -8.72 26.31 18.52
CA ASP A 124 -7.68 26.87 19.34
C ASP A 124 -6.32 26.28 18.91
N LEU A 125 -5.59 27.02 18.07
CA LEU A 125 -4.26 26.65 17.56
C LEU A 125 -3.23 26.58 18.70
N GLU A 126 -3.37 27.42 19.72
CA GLU A 126 -2.46 27.47 20.87
C GLU A 126 -2.62 26.21 21.74
N ALA A 127 -3.86 25.81 22.03
CA ALA A 127 -4.12 24.57 22.77
C ALA A 127 -3.70 23.31 21.97
N ALA A 128 -3.72 23.35 20.64
CA ALA A 128 -3.20 22.26 19.80
C ALA A 128 -1.67 22.20 19.85
N ALA A 129 -1.00 23.35 19.71
CA ALA A 129 0.46 23.45 19.83
C ALA A 129 0.94 22.98 21.21
N LYS A 130 0.27 23.42 22.29
CA LYS A 130 0.59 22.98 23.66
C LYS A 130 0.41 21.47 23.84
N ARG A 131 -0.68 20.88 23.33
CA ARG A 131 -0.87 19.42 23.38
C ARG A 131 0.19 18.65 22.60
N ALA A 132 0.64 19.17 21.46
CA ALA A 132 1.72 18.57 20.69
C ALA A 132 3.05 18.62 21.44
N GLN A 133 3.36 19.75 22.09
CA GLN A 133 4.54 19.91 22.94
C GLN A 133 4.49 18.97 24.16
N ASP A 134 3.36 18.94 24.89
CA ASP A 134 3.16 18.05 26.04
C ASP A 134 3.33 16.57 25.64
N ARG A 135 2.79 16.18 24.48
CA ARG A 135 2.98 14.84 23.93
C ARG A 135 4.46 14.57 23.64
N MET A 136 5.14 15.49 22.97
CA MET A 136 6.57 15.32 22.64
C MET A 136 7.43 15.18 23.90
N ALA A 137 7.13 15.95 24.95
CA ALA A 137 7.83 15.85 26.23
C ALA A 137 7.64 14.45 26.87
N ARG A 138 6.42 13.90 26.88
CA ARG A 138 6.14 12.54 27.37
C ARG A 138 6.87 11.47 26.57
N VAL A 139 6.83 11.58 25.25
CA VAL A 139 7.54 10.65 24.35
C VAL A 139 9.04 10.69 24.60
N THR A 140 9.61 11.88 24.75
CA THR A 140 11.05 12.06 25.01
C THR A 140 11.47 11.47 26.35
N ALA A 141 10.67 11.69 27.41
CA ALA A 141 10.93 11.10 28.72
C ALA A 141 10.86 9.56 28.67
N GLY A 142 9.80 8.99 28.07
CA GLY A 142 9.65 7.55 27.92
C GLY A 142 10.78 6.92 27.08
N ALA A 143 11.22 7.61 26.02
CA ALA A 143 12.35 7.18 25.21
C ALA A 143 13.67 7.17 25.99
N ALA A 144 13.92 8.16 26.86
CA ALA A 144 15.11 8.18 27.70
C ALA A 144 15.13 6.99 28.69
N GLU A 145 13.99 6.69 29.33
CA GLU A 145 13.85 5.50 30.18
C GLU A 145 14.04 4.20 29.40
N LEU A 146 13.48 4.11 28.19
CA LEU A 146 13.63 2.95 27.32
C LEU A 146 15.10 2.71 26.97
N ARG A 147 15.89 3.76 26.69
CA ARG A 147 17.33 3.61 26.42
C ARG A 147 18.09 3.03 27.59
N GLY A 148 17.79 3.49 28.81
CA GLY A 148 18.37 2.92 30.03
C GLY A 148 18.07 1.44 30.15
N TRP A 149 16.78 1.09 30.04
CA TRP A 149 16.32 -0.29 30.08
C TRP A 149 16.97 -1.18 28.99
N LEU A 150 17.07 -0.69 27.75
CA LEU A 150 17.72 -1.41 26.64
C LEU A 150 19.22 -1.64 26.91
N THR A 151 19.90 -0.65 27.48
CA THR A 151 21.32 -0.76 27.84
C THR A 151 21.54 -1.83 28.90
N ASP A 152 20.71 -1.82 29.95
CA ASP A 152 20.76 -2.81 31.03
C ASP A 152 20.44 -4.21 30.50
N ARG A 153 19.44 -4.33 29.61
CA ARG A 153 19.05 -5.61 28.99
C ARG A 153 20.18 -6.21 28.16
N VAL A 154 20.84 -5.40 27.31
CA VAL A 154 22.00 -5.87 26.53
C VAL A 154 23.15 -6.26 27.45
N GLY A 155 23.41 -5.50 28.51
CA GLY A 155 24.42 -5.83 29.52
C GLY A 155 24.15 -7.16 30.24
N ALA A 156 22.88 -7.48 30.49
CA ALA A 156 22.46 -8.76 31.07
C ALA A 156 22.44 -9.93 30.05
N GLY A 157 22.65 -9.68 28.75
CA GLY A 157 22.59 -10.67 27.67
C GLY A 157 21.16 -11.12 27.32
N PHE A 158 20.99 -12.17 26.51
CA PHE A 158 19.67 -12.75 26.19
C PHE A 158 19.54 -14.23 26.59
N ALA A 159 20.50 -14.74 27.36
CA ALA A 159 20.48 -16.13 27.81
C ALA A 159 19.25 -16.39 28.70
N GLY A 160 18.45 -17.39 28.35
CA GLY A 160 17.23 -17.72 29.08
C GLY A 160 16.06 -16.77 28.81
N PHE A 161 16.21 -15.78 27.94
CA PHE A 161 15.18 -14.78 27.63
C PHE A 161 13.98 -15.40 26.89
N GLU A 162 14.15 -16.58 26.29
CA GLU A 162 13.04 -17.39 25.80
C GLU A 162 12.04 -17.78 26.91
N ARG A 163 12.46 -17.78 28.19
CA ARG A 163 11.61 -18.04 29.35
C ARG A 163 11.02 -16.73 29.91
N GLY A 164 10.17 -16.08 29.12
CA GLY A 164 9.35 -14.95 29.57
C GLY A 164 9.77 -13.57 29.06
N GLY A 165 10.87 -13.46 28.32
CA GLY A 165 11.34 -12.19 27.75
C GLY A 165 10.36 -11.54 26.77
N ALA A 166 9.54 -12.35 26.08
CA ALA A 166 8.45 -11.82 25.26
C ALA A 166 7.40 -11.05 26.09
N GLU A 167 7.05 -11.53 27.29
CA GLU A 167 6.12 -10.81 28.19
C GLU A 167 6.79 -9.58 28.81
N GLU A 168 8.07 -9.67 29.15
CA GLU A 168 8.86 -8.53 29.62
C GLU A 168 8.85 -7.38 28.59
N LEU A 169 9.12 -7.69 27.32
CA LEU A 169 9.06 -6.73 26.20
C LEU A 169 7.67 -6.13 26.01
N ARG A 170 6.60 -6.94 26.12
CA ARG A 170 5.22 -6.43 26.05
C ARG A 170 4.88 -5.52 27.24
N GLY A 171 5.40 -5.81 28.43
CA GLY A 171 5.28 -4.94 29.60
C GLY A 171 5.98 -3.60 29.38
N VAL A 172 7.17 -3.59 28.77
CA VAL A 172 7.85 -2.34 28.37
C VAL A 172 7.07 -1.61 27.28
N ALA A 173 6.51 -2.33 26.30
CA ALA A 173 5.68 -1.74 25.25
C ALA A 173 4.43 -1.04 25.82
N ALA A 174 3.80 -1.60 26.87
CA ALA A 174 2.68 -0.98 27.55
C ALA A 174 3.06 0.38 28.16
N ARG A 175 4.21 0.46 28.84
CA ARG A 175 4.73 1.73 29.37
C ARG A 175 5.01 2.77 28.28
N MET A 176 5.44 2.34 27.08
CA MET A 176 5.61 3.25 25.93
C MET A 176 4.27 3.80 25.41
N ILE A 177 3.18 3.06 25.53
CA ILE A 177 1.84 3.56 25.20
C ILE A 177 1.41 4.63 26.20
N ASP A 178 1.67 4.42 27.49
CA ASP A 178 1.41 5.40 28.55
C ASP A 178 2.21 6.69 28.32
N ALA A 179 3.45 6.57 27.83
CA ALA A 179 4.30 7.68 27.38
C ALA A 179 3.89 8.29 26.02
N GLN A 180 2.83 7.78 25.38
CA GLN A 180 2.34 8.19 24.05
C GLN A 180 3.32 7.95 22.88
N ALA A 181 4.31 7.08 23.08
CA ALA A 181 5.32 6.67 22.12
C ALA A 181 4.89 5.39 21.37
N THR A 182 3.81 5.49 20.61
CA THR A 182 3.18 4.33 19.94
C THR A 182 4.11 3.63 18.95
N GLY A 183 5.01 4.37 18.30
CA GLY A 183 6.06 3.81 17.44
C GLY A 183 7.02 2.87 18.17
N LEU A 184 7.58 3.32 19.29
CA LEU A 184 8.46 2.52 20.14
C LEU A 184 7.72 1.31 20.73
N ALA A 185 6.46 1.49 21.13
CA ALA A 185 5.62 0.38 21.58
C ALA A 185 5.40 -0.67 20.48
N GLY A 186 5.19 -0.22 19.23
CA GLY A 186 5.06 -1.10 18.06
C GLY A 186 6.31 -1.94 17.84
N GLY A 187 7.49 -1.31 17.81
CA GLY A 187 8.76 -2.04 17.63
C GLY A 187 9.05 -3.01 18.78
N LEU A 188 8.77 -2.65 20.04
CA LEU A 188 8.91 -3.59 21.17
C LEU A 188 8.00 -4.82 21.04
N ARG A 189 6.79 -4.67 20.47
CA ARG A 189 5.91 -5.81 20.18
C ARG A 189 6.44 -6.66 19.03
N GLN A 190 7.05 -6.06 18.01
CA GLN A 190 7.74 -6.78 16.94
C GLN A 190 8.92 -7.58 17.49
N ALA A 191 9.77 -6.95 18.32
CA ALA A 191 10.86 -7.59 19.04
C ALA A 191 10.37 -8.78 19.89
N ALA A 192 9.25 -8.62 20.60
CA ALA A 192 8.64 -9.72 21.38
C ALA A 192 8.20 -10.89 20.51
N GLY A 193 7.85 -10.65 19.24
CA GLY A 193 7.51 -11.68 18.26
C GLY A 193 8.70 -12.49 17.73
N LEU A 194 9.93 -11.97 17.89
CA LEU A 194 11.17 -12.64 17.48
C LEU A 194 11.66 -13.65 18.53
N VAL A 195 11.34 -13.45 19.81
CA VAL A 195 11.82 -14.30 20.90
C VAL A 195 11.50 -15.78 20.65
N GLY A 196 12.53 -16.61 20.58
CA GLY A 196 12.41 -18.06 20.35
C GLY A 196 12.07 -18.47 18.92
N ARG A 197 12.10 -17.56 17.94
CA ARG A 197 11.78 -17.85 16.54
C ARG A 197 13.03 -18.05 15.68
N GLY A 198 13.21 -19.27 15.19
CA GLY A 198 14.39 -19.60 14.39
C GLY A 198 15.62 -19.85 15.26
N ARG A 199 16.74 -20.20 14.60
CA ARG A 199 17.98 -20.56 15.31
C ARG A 199 18.75 -19.35 15.85
N ASP A 200 18.67 -18.21 15.16
CA ASP A 200 19.40 -16.99 15.51
C ASP A 200 18.49 -15.87 16.01
N TRP A 201 17.38 -16.23 16.67
CA TRP A 201 16.48 -15.26 17.28
C TRP A 201 17.17 -14.24 18.21
N PRO A 202 18.27 -14.55 18.94
CA PRO A 202 18.97 -13.53 19.74
C PRO A 202 19.63 -12.45 18.88
N GLY A 203 20.19 -12.82 17.72
CA GLY A 203 20.75 -11.88 16.75
C GLY A 203 19.67 -10.98 16.17
N ASP A 204 18.56 -11.57 15.69
CA ASP A 204 17.41 -10.83 15.16
C ASP A 204 16.81 -9.88 16.21
N LEU A 205 16.66 -10.36 17.45
CA LEU A 205 16.18 -9.55 18.57
C LEU A 205 17.12 -8.38 18.86
N LEU A 206 18.44 -8.62 18.89
CA LEU A 206 19.41 -7.56 19.14
C LEU A 206 19.37 -6.50 18.04
N ALA A 207 19.23 -6.90 16.77
CA ALA A 207 19.08 -5.98 15.66
C ALA A 207 17.84 -5.07 15.83
N GLU A 208 16.68 -5.66 16.12
CA GLU A 208 15.43 -4.92 16.34
C GLU A 208 15.53 -3.97 17.55
N LEU A 209 16.07 -4.45 18.68
CA LEU A 209 16.28 -3.62 19.87
C LEU A 209 17.28 -2.49 19.64
N SER A 210 18.29 -2.70 18.78
CA SER A 210 19.27 -1.66 18.43
C SER A 210 18.64 -0.54 17.60
N LEU A 211 17.73 -0.87 16.69
CA LEU A 211 16.94 0.13 15.96
C LEU A 211 16.04 0.95 16.89
N LEU A 212 15.45 0.31 17.91
CA LEU A 212 14.68 1.01 18.94
C LEU A 212 15.56 1.91 19.82
N TYR A 213 16.75 1.44 20.19
CA TYR A 213 17.74 2.24 20.92
C TYR A 213 18.12 3.49 20.13
N LEU A 214 18.37 3.34 18.83
CA LEU A 214 18.69 4.45 17.93
C LEU A 214 17.53 5.46 17.85
N LEU A 215 16.28 4.97 17.72
CA LEU A 215 15.10 5.85 17.60
C LEU A 215 14.86 6.61 18.90
N ALA A 216 14.98 5.92 20.03
CA ALA A 216 14.88 6.53 21.35
C ALA A 216 16.02 7.52 21.60
N GLY A 217 17.21 7.30 21.03
CA GLY A 217 18.31 8.26 21.06
C GLY A 217 18.05 9.50 20.20
N ALA A 218 17.48 9.30 19.01
CA ALA A 218 17.20 10.37 18.07
C ALA A 218 16.18 11.38 18.62
N VAL A 219 15.12 10.92 19.29
CA VAL A 219 14.11 11.83 19.85
C VAL A 219 14.64 12.73 20.96
N THR A 220 15.63 12.26 21.74
CA THR A 220 16.24 13.08 22.80
C THR A 220 17.09 14.24 22.28
N ARG A 221 17.40 14.25 20.98
CA ARG A 221 18.18 15.30 20.29
C ARG A 221 17.47 15.79 19.04
N LEU A 222 16.13 15.73 19.03
CA LEU A 222 15.32 15.97 17.83
C LEU A 222 15.62 17.33 17.18
N ASP A 223 15.85 18.36 18.00
CA ASP A 223 16.13 19.72 17.54
C ASP A 223 17.55 19.91 16.96
N GLU A 224 18.45 18.95 17.17
CA GLU A 224 19.79 18.93 16.60
C GLU A 224 19.87 18.16 15.27
N LEU A 225 18.82 17.41 14.91
CA LEU A 225 18.82 16.59 13.71
C LEU A 225 18.58 17.44 12.45
N PRO A 226 19.14 17.03 11.29
CA PRO A 226 18.74 17.59 10.00
C PRO A 226 17.21 17.55 9.83
N PRO A 227 16.58 18.59 9.23
CA PRO A 227 15.12 18.69 9.18
C PRO A 227 14.41 17.44 8.62
N GLY A 228 14.96 16.84 7.55
CA GLY A 228 14.42 15.60 6.98
C GLY A 228 14.48 14.42 7.97
N LEU A 229 15.58 14.28 8.71
CA LEU A 229 15.73 13.22 9.70
C LEU A 229 14.83 13.43 10.91
N ALA A 230 14.63 14.68 11.34
CA ALA A 230 13.67 15.01 12.38
C ALA A 230 12.24 14.60 11.99
N GLU A 231 11.83 14.82 10.73
CA GLU A 231 10.53 14.37 10.22
C GLU A 231 10.42 12.83 10.12
N THR A 232 11.49 12.16 9.69
CA THR A 232 11.56 10.68 9.74
C THR A 232 11.36 10.16 11.17
N VAL A 233 12.04 10.75 12.15
CA VAL A 233 11.92 10.38 13.57
C VAL A 233 10.50 10.63 14.09
N ARG A 234 9.91 11.80 13.81
CA ARG A 234 8.52 12.12 14.17
C ARG A 234 7.55 11.09 13.61
N THR A 235 7.66 10.77 12.32
CA THR A 235 6.82 9.77 11.67
C THR A 235 6.93 8.40 12.34
N ARG A 236 8.15 7.94 12.63
CA ARG A 236 8.41 6.66 13.29
C ARG A 236 7.90 6.60 14.73
N LEU A 237 7.85 7.72 15.44
CA LEU A 237 7.23 7.83 16.77
C LEU A 237 5.69 7.92 16.74
N GLY A 238 5.09 7.91 15.55
CA GLY A 238 3.64 7.99 15.36
C GLY A 238 3.09 9.42 15.33
N PHE A 239 3.92 10.43 15.02
CA PHE A 239 3.45 11.76 14.64
C PHE A 239 3.25 11.77 13.12
N ALA A 240 2.04 11.43 12.67
CA ALA A 240 1.74 11.40 11.23
C ALA A 240 1.36 12.80 10.72
N ALA A 241 1.96 13.22 9.61
CA ALA A 241 1.46 14.34 8.83
C ALA A 241 0.07 14.00 8.25
N SER A 242 -0.87 14.93 8.33
CA SER A 242 -2.19 14.73 7.75
C SER A 242 -2.12 14.79 6.21
N THR A 243 -3.01 14.07 5.54
CA THR A 243 -3.11 14.12 4.06
C THR A 243 -3.30 15.55 3.55
N ALA A 244 -4.07 16.37 4.28
CA ALA A 244 -4.27 17.77 3.93
C ALA A 244 -2.97 18.58 4.01
N GLN A 245 -2.20 18.44 5.09
CA GLN A 245 -0.90 19.12 5.25
C GLN A 245 0.08 18.75 4.14
N VAL A 246 0.12 17.47 3.77
CA VAL A 246 1.00 16.99 2.69
C VAL A 246 0.57 17.54 1.35
N LEU A 247 -0.73 17.53 1.03
CA LEU A 247 -1.23 18.14 -0.21
C LEU A 247 -0.98 19.65 -0.27
N GLU A 248 -0.99 20.34 0.86
CA GLU A 248 -0.75 21.78 0.93
C GLU A 248 0.73 22.16 0.80
N SER A 249 1.63 21.43 1.47
CA SER A 249 3.02 21.86 1.68
C SER A 249 4.09 20.85 1.24
N GLY A 250 3.70 19.64 0.85
CA GLY A 250 4.63 18.60 0.41
C GLY A 250 5.26 18.90 -0.95
N GLU A 251 6.43 18.33 -1.19
CA GLU A 251 7.13 18.43 -2.48
C GLU A 251 6.27 17.81 -3.59
N ARG A 252 6.00 18.57 -4.64
CA ARG A 252 5.22 18.13 -5.81
C ARG A 252 6.15 17.76 -6.94
N VAL A 253 5.96 16.55 -7.48
CA VAL A 253 6.75 16.03 -8.60
C VAL A 253 5.80 15.52 -9.67
N ALA A 254 5.77 16.22 -10.80
CA ALA A 254 5.11 15.75 -12.01
C ALA A 254 6.06 14.87 -12.81
N ASP A 255 5.64 13.65 -13.15
CA ASP A 255 6.43 12.72 -13.96
C ASP A 255 5.51 11.73 -14.71
N GLN A 256 6.13 10.87 -15.51
CA GLN A 256 5.55 9.63 -15.98
C GLN A 256 5.96 8.51 -15.02
N TRP A 257 5.05 8.11 -14.14
CA TRP A 257 5.34 7.16 -13.08
C TRP A 257 5.17 5.73 -13.58
N LEU A 258 6.27 5.00 -13.71
CA LEU A 258 6.23 3.56 -13.93
C LEU A 258 5.78 2.89 -12.63
N VAL A 259 4.66 2.19 -12.63
CA VAL A 259 4.21 1.37 -11.50
C VAL A 259 5.03 0.08 -11.48
N THR A 260 6.00 0.02 -10.58
CA THR A 260 6.98 -1.07 -10.53
C THR A 260 6.46 -2.30 -9.79
N GLY A 261 5.45 -2.17 -8.94
CA GLY A 261 4.87 -3.31 -8.25
C GLY A 261 3.81 -2.93 -7.25
N ALA A 262 3.04 -3.93 -6.82
CA ALA A 262 2.08 -3.77 -5.75
C ALA A 262 2.12 -4.98 -4.82
N VAL A 263 2.16 -4.74 -3.52
CA VAL A 263 2.06 -5.74 -2.46
C VAL A 263 0.82 -5.46 -1.64
N ASP A 264 0.02 -6.49 -1.38
CA ASP A 264 -1.10 -6.40 -0.46
C ASP A 264 -0.70 -7.03 0.88
N GLU A 265 -0.92 -6.31 1.96
CA GLU A 265 -0.72 -6.78 3.34
C GLU A 265 -2.06 -6.67 4.10
N GLU A 266 -2.31 -7.58 5.04
CA GLU A 266 -3.49 -7.55 5.90
C GLU A 266 -3.06 -7.54 7.36
N LEU A 267 -3.51 -6.53 8.09
CA LEU A 267 -3.25 -6.37 9.52
C LEU A 267 -4.56 -6.00 10.22
N ASP A 268 -4.96 -6.78 11.23
CA ASP A 268 -6.18 -6.54 12.02
C ASP A 268 -7.44 -6.31 11.15
N ALA A 269 -7.58 -7.11 10.09
CA ALA A 269 -8.64 -7.05 9.07
C ALA A 269 -8.64 -5.78 8.18
N LEU A 270 -7.71 -4.84 8.39
CA LEU A 270 -7.44 -3.77 7.45
C LEU A 270 -6.50 -4.28 6.36
N ARG A 271 -6.91 -4.13 5.10
CA ARG A 271 -6.04 -4.41 3.95
C ARG A 271 -5.32 -3.15 3.55
N THR A 272 -4.02 -3.26 3.35
CA THR A 272 -3.15 -2.19 2.86
C THR A 272 -2.50 -2.63 1.56
N ARG A 273 -2.44 -1.76 0.56
CA ARG A 273 -1.66 -1.95 -0.66
C ARG A 273 -0.49 -1.00 -0.65
N HIS A 274 0.71 -1.55 -0.82
CA HIS A 274 1.95 -0.84 -1.09
C HIS A 274 2.19 -0.86 -2.58
N THR A 275 1.98 0.28 -3.25
CA THR A 275 2.25 0.42 -4.69
C THR A 275 3.53 1.21 -4.88
N TRP A 276 4.53 0.57 -5.48
CA TRP A 276 5.80 1.18 -5.81
C TRP A 276 5.76 1.81 -7.20
N LEU A 277 6.36 2.99 -7.32
CA LEU A 277 6.52 3.71 -8.58
C LEU A 277 7.94 4.22 -8.75
N ARG A 278 8.37 4.42 -10.00
CA ARG A 278 9.60 5.12 -10.37
C ARG A 278 9.30 6.16 -11.44
N GLY A 279 9.66 7.41 -11.21
CA GLY A 279 9.55 8.47 -12.20
C GLY A 279 10.49 8.19 -13.38
N ARG A 280 9.99 8.20 -14.62
CA ARG A 280 10.80 7.88 -15.80
C ARG A 280 11.82 8.97 -16.14
N HIS A 281 11.51 10.22 -15.84
CA HIS A 281 12.41 11.35 -16.10
C HIS A 281 13.25 11.68 -14.88
N SER A 282 12.63 11.73 -13.70
CA SER A 282 13.32 12.07 -12.45
C SER A 282 14.14 10.92 -11.86
N GLY A 283 13.82 9.66 -12.23
CA GLY A 283 14.34 8.48 -11.54
C GLY A 283 13.82 8.31 -10.11
N ARG A 284 12.96 9.20 -9.62
CA ARG A 284 12.50 9.27 -8.23
C ARG A 284 11.70 8.01 -7.86
N PRO A 285 12.08 7.25 -6.82
CA PRO A 285 11.23 6.22 -6.27
C PRO A 285 10.07 6.83 -5.47
N ALA A 286 8.90 6.18 -5.51
CA ALA A 286 7.73 6.56 -4.74
C ALA A 286 6.95 5.34 -4.23
N LEU A 287 6.27 5.52 -3.11
CA LEU A 287 5.38 4.55 -2.48
C LEU A 287 4.01 5.18 -2.23
N VAL A 288 2.97 4.65 -2.88
CA VAL A 288 1.58 5.03 -2.62
C VAL A 288 0.92 3.95 -1.78
N LEU A 289 0.30 4.36 -0.67
CA LEU A 289 -0.43 3.48 0.23
C LEU A 289 -1.93 3.60 -0.01
N SER A 290 -2.60 2.47 -0.25
CA SER A 290 -4.07 2.40 -0.31
C SER A 290 -4.60 1.52 0.80
N PHE A 291 -5.67 1.94 1.47
CA PHE A 291 -6.27 1.20 2.57
C PHE A 291 -7.70 0.79 2.23
N ALA A 292 -8.07 -0.44 2.52
CA ALA A 292 -9.42 -0.96 2.33
C ALA A 292 -9.91 -1.67 3.61
N PRO A 293 -11.05 -1.23 4.17
CA PRO A 293 -11.73 -1.98 5.22
C PRO A 293 -12.15 -3.39 4.75
N PRO A 294 -12.45 -4.31 5.68
CA PRO A 294 -12.92 -5.66 5.34
C PRO A 294 -14.06 -5.64 4.32
N GLY A 295 -13.91 -6.46 3.27
CA GLY A 295 -14.92 -6.60 2.21
C GLY A 295 -14.99 -5.46 1.19
N ARG A 296 -14.13 -4.43 1.29
CA ARG A 296 -13.98 -3.41 0.24
C ARG A 296 -12.77 -3.72 -0.65
N PRO A 297 -12.83 -3.42 -1.96
CA PRO A 297 -11.67 -3.55 -2.84
C PRO A 297 -10.63 -2.48 -2.51
N LEU A 298 -9.35 -2.83 -2.73
CA LEU A 298 -8.25 -1.89 -2.75
C LEU A 298 -8.27 -1.09 -4.05
N ASP A 299 -7.68 0.11 -4.02
CA ASP A 299 -7.50 0.91 -5.23
C ASP A 299 -6.68 0.15 -6.28
N SER A 300 -7.11 0.26 -7.53
CA SER A 300 -6.52 -0.36 -8.71
C SER A 300 -6.16 0.66 -9.79
N SER A 301 -6.17 1.96 -9.46
CA SER A 301 -5.78 3.06 -10.34
C SER A 301 -4.31 3.01 -10.81
N LEU A 302 -3.46 2.32 -10.04
CA LEU A 302 -2.03 2.16 -10.29
C LEU A 302 -1.67 0.69 -10.57
N PRO A 303 -1.96 0.16 -11.77
CA PRO A 303 -1.67 -1.25 -12.11
C PRO A 303 -0.17 -1.46 -12.37
N PRO A 304 0.48 -2.47 -11.75
CA PRO A 304 1.87 -2.81 -12.06
C PRO A 304 2.13 -3.03 -13.55
N GLY A 305 3.33 -2.65 -14.01
CA GLY A 305 3.70 -2.76 -15.43
C GLY A 305 3.15 -1.63 -16.32
N HIS A 306 2.50 -0.62 -15.74
CA HIS A 306 1.97 0.53 -16.48
C HIS A 306 2.72 1.81 -16.14
N ILE A 307 2.67 2.75 -17.07
CA ILE A 307 3.09 4.14 -16.87
C ILE A 307 1.83 4.96 -16.61
N VAL A 308 1.88 5.75 -15.55
CA VAL A 308 0.80 6.63 -15.11
C VAL A 308 1.34 8.07 -15.08
N PRO A 309 1.05 8.88 -16.11
CA PRO A 309 1.36 10.31 -16.07
C PRO A 309 0.56 11.00 -14.97
N GLY A 310 1.22 11.85 -14.18
CA GLY A 310 0.55 12.58 -13.11
C GLY A 310 1.52 13.24 -12.13
N GLU A 311 0.94 13.93 -11.16
CA GLU A 311 1.67 14.58 -10.09
C GLU A 311 1.54 13.81 -8.76
N LEU A 312 2.69 13.56 -8.14
CA LEU A 312 2.78 13.01 -6.78
C LEU A 312 3.21 14.08 -5.78
N VAL A 313 2.69 14.01 -4.57
CA VAL A 313 3.05 14.90 -3.45
C VAL A 313 3.67 14.09 -2.33
N PHE A 314 4.93 14.36 -2.02
CA PHE A 314 5.73 13.54 -1.11
C PHE A 314 5.56 13.97 0.36
N TYR A 315 5.48 12.97 1.22
CA TYR A 315 5.60 13.17 2.66
C TYR A 315 7.04 13.60 3.00
N PRO A 316 7.25 14.54 3.92
CA PRO A 316 8.59 14.96 4.31
C PRO A 316 9.35 13.84 5.03
N GLY A 317 10.68 13.83 4.90
CA GLY A 317 11.57 12.86 5.54
C GLY A 317 12.98 12.92 4.95
N SER A 318 13.94 12.22 5.56
CA SER A 318 15.30 12.09 5.01
C SER A 318 15.32 11.43 3.64
N VAL A 319 14.45 10.43 3.47
CA VAL A 319 14.30 9.66 2.24
C VAL A 319 12.81 9.65 1.89
N PRO A 320 12.31 10.71 1.20
CA PRO A 320 10.89 10.85 0.91
C PRO A 320 10.47 9.81 -0.13
N LEU A 321 9.94 8.67 0.34
CA LEU A 321 9.36 7.63 -0.51
C LEU A 321 7.84 7.74 -0.57
N ARG A 322 7.20 7.89 0.60
CA ARG A 322 5.75 7.89 0.69
C ARG A 322 5.19 9.13 -0.02
N ALA A 323 4.21 8.92 -0.88
CA ALA A 323 3.56 10.00 -1.64
C ALA A 323 2.04 9.83 -1.70
N LEU A 324 1.37 10.94 -1.99
CA LEU A 324 -0.03 11.02 -2.37
C LEU A 324 -0.12 11.26 -3.88
N VAL A 325 -1.13 10.68 -4.53
CA VAL A 325 -1.47 11.02 -5.91
C VAL A 325 -2.30 12.30 -5.88
N ALA A 326 -1.76 13.41 -6.39
CA ALA A 326 -2.52 14.66 -6.54
C ALA A 326 -3.46 14.56 -7.74
N ASP A 327 -2.91 14.12 -8.87
CA ASP A 327 -3.65 13.81 -10.09
C ASP A 327 -2.95 12.68 -10.86
N HIS A 328 -3.70 12.07 -11.76
CA HIS A 328 -3.14 11.19 -12.77
C HIS A 328 -4.07 11.06 -13.96
N THR A 329 -3.51 10.66 -15.10
CA THR A 329 -4.26 10.30 -16.30
C THR A 329 -4.36 8.78 -16.47
N GLU A 330 -5.04 8.34 -17.53
CA GLU A 330 -5.23 6.92 -17.81
C GLU A 330 -3.88 6.17 -17.91
N PRO A 331 -3.73 5.04 -17.19
CA PRO A 331 -2.52 4.21 -17.27
C PRO A 331 -2.33 3.63 -18.67
N VAL A 332 -1.08 3.61 -19.13
CA VAL A 332 -0.69 2.95 -20.39
C VAL A 332 0.31 1.83 -20.11
N THR A 333 0.26 0.74 -20.86
CA THR A 333 1.22 -0.37 -20.66
C THR A 333 2.65 0.12 -20.90
N SER A 334 3.56 -0.23 -19.98
CA SER A 334 4.97 0.10 -20.12
C SER A 334 5.67 -0.86 -21.08
N PRO A 335 6.58 -0.37 -21.94
CA PRO A 335 7.61 -1.24 -22.52
C PRO A 335 8.54 -1.79 -21.41
N VAL A 336 9.46 -2.68 -21.77
CA VAL A 336 10.55 -3.10 -20.87
C VAL A 336 11.31 -1.84 -20.42
N PRO A 337 11.33 -1.52 -19.12
CA PRO A 337 11.98 -0.32 -18.62
C PRO A 337 13.50 -0.52 -18.58
N ARG A 338 14.25 0.58 -18.52
CA ARG A 338 15.66 0.52 -18.17
C ARG A 338 15.78 0.19 -16.68
N GLY A 339 16.50 -0.87 -16.35
CA GLY A 339 16.89 -1.20 -14.98
C GLY A 339 18.32 -0.78 -14.68
N ASP A 340 18.63 -0.80 -13.38
CA ASP A 340 19.96 -0.58 -12.84
C ASP A 340 20.70 -1.93 -12.71
N THR A 341 22.02 -1.88 -12.58
CA THR A 341 22.83 -3.04 -12.19
C THR A 341 22.64 -3.38 -10.71
N VAL A 342 23.06 -4.58 -10.27
CA VAL A 342 23.03 -4.93 -8.84
C VAL A 342 23.89 -3.96 -8.02
N ALA A 343 25.07 -3.58 -8.54
CA ALA A 343 25.95 -2.64 -7.87
C ALA A 343 25.30 -1.25 -7.68
N GLU A 344 24.67 -0.70 -8.72
CA GLU A 344 23.96 0.59 -8.64
C GLU A 344 22.78 0.54 -7.67
N ALA A 345 22.01 -0.56 -7.68
CA ALA A 345 20.89 -0.74 -6.77
C ALA A 345 21.34 -0.84 -5.29
N LEU A 346 22.42 -1.58 -5.02
CA LEU A 346 22.99 -1.68 -3.67
C LEU A 346 23.63 -0.37 -3.21
N ALA A 347 24.27 0.38 -4.12
CA ALA A 347 24.78 1.72 -3.81
C ALA A 347 23.63 2.68 -3.45
N SER A 348 22.56 2.69 -4.24
CA SER A 348 21.35 3.49 -3.96
C SER A 348 20.72 3.10 -2.61
N TYR A 349 20.64 1.80 -2.30
CA TYR A 349 20.17 1.34 -1.01
C TYR A 349 21.08 1.79 0.14
N ALA A 350 22.40 1.71 -0.02
CA ALA A 350 23.36 2.13 0.99
C ALA A 350 23.25 3.64 1.29
N GLU A 351 23.10 4.47 0.26
CA GLU A 351 22.85 5.92 0.42
C GLU A 351 21.54 6.19 1.16
N ALA A 352 20.47 5.49 0.79
CA ALA A 352 19.17 5.60 1.45
C ALA A 352 19.25 5.17 2.93
N LEU A 353 19.94 4.06 3.21
CA LEU A 353 20.11 3.53 4.56
C LEU A 353 20.97 4.44 5.44
N ALA A 354 21.97 5.11 4.86
CA ALA A 354 22.77 6.11 5.57
C ALA A 354 21.93 7.34 5.97
N ALA A 355 20.93 7.70 5.16
CA ALA A 355 20.04 8.83 5.42
C ALA A 355 18.84 8.48 6.33
N ASP A 356 18.33 7.26 6.25
CA ASP A 356 17.30 6.69 7.13
C ASP A 356 17.70 5.26 7.55
N PRO A 357 18.26 5.08 8.77
CA PRO A 357 18.78 3.80 9.23
C PRO A 357 17.68 2.77 9.57
N TRP A 358 16.40 3.16 9.52
CA TRP A 358 15.27 2.30 9.84
C TRP A 358 14.49 1.89 8.59
N LEU A 359 15.06 2.07 7.40
CA LEU A 359 14.48 1.53 6.16
C LEU A 359 14.38 0.01 6.26
N ASP A 360 13.16 -0.51 6.18
CA ASP A 360 12.86 -1.95 6.20
C ASP A 360 12.81 -2.54 4.78
N ARG A 361 12.64 -1.68 3.77
CA ARG A 361 12.57 -2.05 2.37
C ARG A 361 13.01 -0.91 1.45
N TRP A 362 13.58 -1.27 0.31
CA TRP A 362 13.99 -0.34 -0.73
C TRP A 362 13.52 -0.81 -2.12
N PRO A 363 12.85 0.04 -2.92
CA PRO A 363 12.45 -0.34 -4.27
C PRO A 363 13.66 -0.39 -5.18
N VAL A 364 13.84 -1.51 -5.88
CA VAL A 364 14.87 -1.67 -6.92
C VAL A 364 14.23 -2.07 -8.24
N LEU A 365 14.80 -1.59 -9.35
CA LEU A 365 14.45 -2.00 -10.69
C LEU A 365 15.74 -2.41 -11.39
N LEU A 366 15.92 -3.71 -11.57
CA LEU A 366 17.16 -4.33 -12.02
C LEU A 366 17.00 -4.86 -13.43
N ALA A 367 18.04 -4.74 -14.24
CA ALA A 367 18.09 -5.31 -15.60
C ALA A 367 19.07 -6.50 -15.68
N ASP A 368 18.93 -7.26 -16.76
CA ASP A 368 19.85 -8.33 -17.14
C ASP A 368 20.10 -9.39 -16.03
N LEU A 369 19.03 -9.76 -15.32
CA LEU A 369 19.08 -10.74 -14.24
C LEU A 369 18.74 -12.15 -14.72
N THR A 370 19.47 -13.13 -14.18
CA THR A 370 19.21 -14.56 -14.40
C THR A 370 18.97 -15.29 -13.07
N PRO A 371 17.99 -16.21 -13.00
CA PRO A 371 17.81 -17.03 -11.81
C PRO A 371 19.05 -17.91 -11.56
N ALA A 372 19.52 -17.90 -10.33
CA ALA A 372 20.68 -18.68 -9.89
C ALA A 372 20.39 -19.40 -8.57
N THR A 373 21.14 -20.46 -8.28
CA THR A 373 21.10 -21.14 -6.99
C THR A 373 22.00 -20.42 -5.97
N HIS A 374 21.57 -20.38 -4.71
CA HIS A 374 22.28 -19.79 -3.57
C HIS A 374 22.29 -20.81 -2.42
N PRO A 375 23.28 -20.81 -1.51
CA PRO A 375 23.30 -21.74 -0.37
C PRO A 375 21.99 -21.79 0.43
N ASP A 376 21.34 -20.65 0.60
CA ASP A 376 20.09 -20.50 1.35
C ASP A 376 18.81 -20.53 0.48
N GLY A 377 18.92 -20.84 -0.82
CA GLY A 377 17.76 -20.95 -1.71
C GLY A 377 18.01 -20.48 -3.13
N TRP A 378 17.15 -19.59 -3.62
CA TRP A 378 17.26 -18.99 -4.96
C TRP A 378 17.80 -17.58 -4.88
N ALA A 379 18.49 -17.15 -5.93
CA ALA A 379 18.97 -15.79 -6.11
C ALA A 379 18.70 -15.31 -7.54
N LEU A 380 18.89 -14.01 -7.75
CA LEU A 380 19.03 -13.42 -9.07
C LEU A 380 20.44 -12.90 -9.24
N SER A 381 21.13 -13.39 -10.27
CA SER A 381 22.47 -12.97 -10.64
C SER A 381 22.42 -12.00 -11.81
N ASP A 382 23.19 -10.93 -11.75
CA ASP A 382 23.50 -10.12 -12.93
C ASP A 382 24.58 -10.77 -13.81
N VAL A 383 24.90 -10.10 -14.91
CA VAL A 383 25.89 -10.52 -15.91
C VAL A 383 27.32 -10.57 -15.38
N ASP A 384 27.63 -9.85 -14.30
CA ASP A 384 28.94 -9.80 -13.65
C ASP A 384 29.08 -10.88 -12.55
N GLY A 385 28.00 -11.65 -12.29
CA GLY A 385 27.96 -12.71 -11.29
C GLY A 385 27.59 -12.24 -9.88
N ALA A 386 27.22 -10.97 -9.71
CA ALA A 386 26.71 -10.47 -8.44
C ALA A 386 25.28 -11.00 -8.25
N ALA A 387 25.03 -11.67 -7.12
CA ALA A 387 23.78 -12.34 -6.85
C ALA A 387 23.06 -11.75 -5.64
N LEU A 388 21.76 -11.48 -5.80
CA LEU A 388 20.85 -11.07 -4.74
C LEU A 388 19.98 -12.26 -4.31
N PRO A 389 20.08 -12.76 -3.06
CA PRO A 389 19.24 -13.85 -2.59
C PRO A 389 17.77 -13.43 -2.57
N LEU A 390 16.89 -14.33 -3.01
CA LEU A 390 15.44 -14.13 -2.90
C LEU A 390 15.00 -14.35 -1.44
N THR A 391 13.95 -13.66 -1.03
CA THR A 391 13.34 -13.92 0.27
C THR A 391 12.84 -15.38 0.35
N PRO A 392 12.90 -16.05 1.52
CA PRO A 392 12.50 -17.45 1.67
C PRO A 392 11.04 -17.76 1.27
N ALA A 393 10.17 -16.75 1.30
CA ALA A 393 8.76 -16.88 0.93
C ALA A 393 8.50 -16.76 -0.58
N THR A 394 9.52 -16.46 -1.39
CA THR A 394 9.38 -16.26 -2.84
C THR A 394 9.23 -17.59 -3.55
N ASP A 395 8.19 -17.73 -4.38
CA ASP A 395 8.05 -18.84 -5.32
C ASP A 395 8.89 -18.56 -6.59
N PRO A 396 9.98 -19.32 -6.82
CA PRO A 396 10.89 -19.08 -7.94
C PRO A 396 10.30 -19.52 -9.30
N TRP A 397 9.27 -20.36 -9.33
CA TRP A 397 8.85 -21.05 -10.56
C TRP A 397 8.35 -20.11 -11.65
N ARG A 398 7.60 -19.06 -11.28
CA ARG A 398 7.15 -18.05 -12.24
C ARG A 398 8.32 -17.31 -12.86
N LEU A 399 9.29 -16.95 -12.03
CA LEU A 399 10.47 -16.22 -12.46
C LEU A 399 11.38 -17.09 -13.35
N LEU A 400 11.57 -18.37 -13.01
CA LEU A 400 12.26 -19.36 -13.85
C LEU A 400 11.57 -19.52 -15.21
N ALA A 401 10.23 -19.60 -15.25
CA ALA A 401 9.49 -19.72 -16.49
C ALA A 401 9.59 -18.46 -17.37
N LEU A 402 9.66 -17.27 -16.77
CA LEU A 402 9.82 -16.01 -17.50
C LEU A 402 11.26 -15.81 -18.00
N ALA A 403 12.24 -16.27 -17.23
CA ALA A 403 13.65 -16.20 -17.57
C ALA A 403 14.14 -17.38 -18.44
N ALA A 404 13.21 -18.21 -18.96
CA ALA A 404 13.43 -19.54 -19.54
C ALA A 404 14.78 -19.77 -20.24
N GLU A 405 15.28 -18.80 -21.03
CA GLU A 405 16.65 -18.78 -21.56
C GLU A 405 17.26 -17.37 -21.67
N HIS A 406 16.61 -16.34 -21.13
CA HIS A 406 17.01 -14.95 -21.35
C HIS A 406 17.02 -14.15 -20.04
N PRO A 407 17.98 -13.22 -19.88
CA PRO A 407 17.95 -12.28 -18.77
C PRO A 407 16.64 -11.47 -18.72
N VAL A 408 16.18 -11.17 -17.52
CA VAL A 408 14.93 -10.44 -17.29
C VAL A 408 15.18 -9.09 -16.63
N THR A 409 14.28 -8.14 -16.88
CA THR A 409 14.19 -6.90 -16.10
C THR A 409 13.14 -7.07 -15.01
N LEU A 410 13.49 -6.76 -13.77
CA LEU A 410 12.66 -7.04 -12.61
C LEU A 410 12.61 -5.84 -11.66
N ALA A 411 11.42 -5.49 -11.22
CA ALA A 411 11.20 -4.66 -10.05
C ALA A 411 10.99 -5.52 -8.80
N ALA A 412 11.59 -5.12 -7.68
CA ALA A 412 11.54 -5.85 -6.43
C ALA A 412 11.62 -4.92 -5.20
N GLU A 413 11.25 -5.45 -4.03
CA GLU A 413 11.63 -4.87 -2.74
C GLU A 413 12.94 -5.53 -2.28
N TRP A 414 13.99 -4.75 -2.04
CA TRP A 414 15.16 -5.22 -1.31
C TRP A 414 14.92 -5.04 0.19
N THR A 415 15.06 -6.12 0.95
CA THR A 415 14.83 -6.15 2.41
C THR A 415 16.00 -6.83 3.11
N PRO A 416 16.14 -6.72 4.45
CA PRO A 416 17.13 -7.48 5.20
C PRO A 416 17.02 -9.01 5.02
N ALA A 417 15.82 -9.51 4.68
CA ALA A 417 15.57 -10.93 4.44
C ALA A 417 15.85 -11.36 2.98
N GLY A 418 16.28 -10.44 2.12
CA GLY A 418 16.54 -10.66 0.70
C GLY A 418 15.59 -9.91 -0.24
N LEU A 419 15.69 -10.26 -1.51
CA LEU A 419 14.95 -9.66 -2.62
C LEU A 419 13.57 -10.28 -2.74
N ARG A 420 12.53 -9.45 -2.79
CA ARG A 420 11.15 -9.86 -3.06
C ARG A 420 10.72 -9.37 -4.44
N PRO A 421 10.68 -10.25 -5.45
CA PRO A 421 10.24 -9.90 -6.79
C PRO A 421 8.79 -9.40 -6.81
N LEU A 422 8.50 -8.34 -7.55
CA LEU A 422 7.17 -7.74 -7.66
C LEU A 422 6.61 -7.80 -9.09
N THR A 423 7.39 -7.32 -10.05
CA THR A 423 6.98 -7.26 -11.46
C THR A 423 8.16 -7.58 -12.34
N CYS A 424 7.99 -8.53 -13.26
CA CYS A 424 8.97 -8.90 -14.25
C CYS A 424 8.53 -8.39 -15.63
N TRP A 425 9.43 -7.75 -16.36
CA TRP A 425 9.25 -7.44 -17.76
C TRP A 425 9.99 -8.48 -18.59
N HIS A 426 9.27 -9.00 -19.57
CA HIS A 426 9.79 -9.91 -20.60
C HIS A 426 9.27 -9.41 -21.96
N PRO A 427 9.76 -9.94 -23.10
CA PRO A 427 9.41 -9.42 -24.42
C PRO A 427 7.90 -9.33 -24.73
N ASN A 428 7.07 -10.17 -24.09
CA ASN A 428 5.62 -10.18 -24.32
C ASN A 428 4.82 -9.33 -23.30
N GLY A 429 5.49 -8.54 -22.45
CA GLY A 429 4.85 -7.60 -21.52
C GLY A 429 5.32 -7.70 -20.07
N ALA A 430 4.57 -7.10 -19.17
CA ALA A 430 4.85 -7.11 -17.73
C ALA A 430 4.00 -8.18 -17.03
N VAL A 431 4.62 -8.94 -16.13
CA VAL A 431 3.98 -9.97 -15.31
C VAL A 431 4.20 -9.63 -13.84
N ARG A 432 3.11 -9.49 -13.09
CA ARG A 432 3.16 -9.39 -11.62
C ARG A 432 3.50 -10.78 -11.06
N LEU A 433 4.50 -10.83 -10.18
CA LEU A 433 5.01 -12.07 -9.61
C LEU A 433 4.21 -12.51 -8.39
#